data_AF-A0A8X7RDX6-F1
#
_entry.id   AF-A0A8X7RDX6-F1
#
_cell.length_a   1.000
_cell.length_b   1.000
_cell.length_c   1.000
_cell.angle_alpha   90.00
_cell.angle_beta   90.00
_cell.angle_gamma   90.00
#
_symmetry.space_group_name_H-M   'P 1'
#
loop_
_entity.id
_entity.type
_entity.pdbx_description
1 polymer ?
#
loop_
_entity_poly.entity_id
_entity_poly.type
_entity_poly.pdbx_seq_one_letter_code
_entity_poly.pdbx_strand_id
1 'polypeptide(L)'
;MMNQDTRRLAFPEEENNRSLKKIPILEDPEKYSIIGLKPRRADLDMNHHINNVTYIGWLLENFSNNHMTLFSDIVRAYSRDCRHAQTSIQVITLDYRLECQQDDVVDSLTTSKNGFATSGTQSHNDSQFLHLLRFFGDGQEINHGTTLWRKKPSR
;
A
#
# COMPACT_ATOMS: atom_id res chain seq x y z
N MET A 1 -22.50 40.69 10.34
CA MET A 1 -22.45 39.77 9.18
C MET A 1 -21.24 38.88 9.35
N MET A 2 -21.45 37.56 9.46
CA MET A 2 -20.40 36.55 9.59
C MET A 2 -19.81 36.25 8.21
N ASN A 3 -18.49 36.34 8.06
CA ASN A 3 -17.79 35.63 6.98
C ASN A 3 -17.26 34.32 7.57
N GLN A 4 -17.87 33.22 7.17
CA GLN A 4 -17.37 31.88 7.40
C GLN A 4 -16.41 31.53 6.25
N ASP A 5 -15.16 31.99 6.35
CA ASP A 5 -14.09 31.49 5.49
C ASP A 5 -13.69 30.10 5.98
N THR A 6 -14.29 29.11 5.34
CA THR A 6 -13.98 27.69 5.47
C THR A 6 -12.47 27.50 5.29
N ARG A 7 -11.77 27.19 6.39
CA ARG A 7 -10.35 26.81 6.38
C ARG A 7 -10.20 25.49 5.62
N ARG A 8 -10.12 25.55 4.29
CA ARG A 8 -9.54 24.46 3.51
C ARG A 8 -8.08 24.39 3.93
N LEU A 9 -7.73 23.35 4.69
CA LEU A 9 -6.35 22.92 4.87
C LEU A 9 -5.88 22.44 3.49
N ALA A 10 -5.47 23.38 2.64
CA ALA A 10 -4.80 23.06 1.39
C ALA A 10 -3.48 22.36 1.75
N PHE A 11 -3.20 21.25 1.06
CA PHE A 11 -1.90 20.59 1.13
C PHE A 11 -0.82 21.61 0.74
N PRO A 12 0.33 21.66 1.43
CA PRO A 12 1.43 22.52 1.02
C PRO A 12 1.83 22.21 -0.44
N GLU A 13 1.72 23.20 -1.32
CA GLU A 13 1.95 23.05 -2.77
C GLU A 13 3.43 22.82 -3.12
N GLU A 14 4.35 23.07 -2.19
CA GLU A 14 5.78 23.01 -2.44
C GLU A 14 6.46 22.12 -1.40
N GLU A 15 6.66 20.85 -1.75
CA GLU A 15 7.84 20.02 -1.41
C GLU A 15 7.63 18.50 -1.57
N ASN A 16 6.39 18.00 -1.77
CA ASN A 16 6.16 16.56 -1.89
C ASN A 16 5.31 16.15 -3.10
N ASN A 17 5.76 16.50 -4.31
CA ASN A 17 5.16 16.05 -5.58
C ASN A 17 5.31 14.53 -5.84
N ARG A 18 5.66 13.73 -4.82
CA ARG A 18 5.77 12.26 -4.93
C ARG A 18 4.40 11.62 -5.12
N SER A 19 3.33 12.20 -4.56
CA SER A 19 1.95 11.73 -4.74
C SER A 19 1.38 12.05 -6.12
N LEU A 20 1.90 13.05 -6.82
CA LEU A 20 1.47 13.43 -8.17
C LEU A 20 2.11 12.55 -9.27
N LYS A 21 3.10 11.72 -8.92
CA LYS A 21 3.75 10.82 -9.88
C LYS A 21 2.85 9.63 -10.12
N LYS A 22 2.51 9.41 -11.40
CA LYS A 22 1.74 8.24 -11.85
C LYS A 22 2.38 6.97 -11.31
N ILE A 23 1.59 6.17 -10.60
CA ILE A 23 2.03 4.88 -10.09
C ILE A 23 2.15 3.92 -11.29
N PRO A 24 3.28 3.19 -11.44
CA PRO A 24 3.43 2.23 -12.52
C PRO A 24 2.37 1.13 -12.42
N ILE A 25 1.82 0.72 -13.56
CA ILE A 25 0.90 -0.43 -13.64
C ILE A 25 1.75 -1.70 -13.50
N LEU A 26 1.32 -2.61 -12.64
CA LEU A 26 1.92 -3.92 -12.45
C LEU A 26 1.36 -4.88 -13.49
N GLU A 27 2.21 -5.35 -14.41
CA GLU A 27 1.95 -6.54 -15.22
C GLU A 27 2.74 -7.71 -14.62
N ASP A 28 2.12 -8.88 -14.55
CA ASP A 28 2.67 -10.09 -13.90
C ASP A 28 4.06 -10.42 -14.48
N PRO A 29 5.12 -10.35 -13.65
CA PRO A 29 5.52 -11.53 -12.90
C PRO A 29 5.91 -11.18 -11.45
N GLU A 30 5.09 -11.57 -10.48
CA GLU A 30 5.29 -11.13 -9.09
C GLU A 30 5.99 -12.12 -8.16
N LYS A 31 6.80 -11.54 -7.26
CA LYS A 31 7.59 -12.28 -6.27
C LYS A 31 6.83 -12.54 -4.96
N TYR A 32 5.71 -11.84 -4.70
CA TYR A 32 4.84 -12.05 -3.54
C TYR A 32 3.37 -11.75 -3.88
N SER A 33 2.53 -12.78 -3.82
CA SER A 33 1.09 -12.66 -4.03
C SER A 33 0.34 -13.31 -2.86
N ILE A 34 -0.79 -12.71 -2.51
CA ILE A 34 -1.73 -13.22 -1.52
C ILE A 34 -3.09 -13.24 -2.18
N ILE A 35 -3.61 -14.44 -2.39
CA ILE A 35 -4.83 -14.66 -3.17
C ILE A 35 -6.01 -14.97 -2.25
N GLY A 36 -7.21 -14.61 -2.69
CA GLY A 36 -8.43 -15.06 -2.04
C GLY A 36 -8.80 -14.32 -0.74
N LEU A 37 -8.38 -13.06 -0.59
CA LEU A 37 -8.79 -12.21 0.53
C LEU A 37 -10.28 -11.92 0.44
N LYS A 38 -10.96 -11.92 1.59
CA LYS A 38 -12.40 -11.66 1.68
C LYS A 38 -12.68 -10.61 2.76
N PRO A 39 -13.53 -9.62 2.48
CA PRO A 39 -13.97 -8.69 3.51
C PRO A 39 -14.77 -9.41 4.59
N ARG A 40 -14.57 -9.00 5.83
CA ARG A 40 -15.35 -9.42 6.99
C ARG A 40 -16.46 -8.40 7.22
N ARG A 41 -17.49 -8.82 7.95
CA ARG A 41 -18.57 -7.92 8.37
C ARG A 41 -18.08 -6.67 9.11
N ALA A 42 -16.97 -6.76 9.85
CA ALA A 42 -16.37 -5.63 10.57
C ALA A 42 -15.61 -4.65 9.67
N ASP A 43 -15.37 -5.02 8.41
CA ASP A 43 -14.62 -4.22 7.44
C ASP A 43 -15.55 -3.25 6.66
N LEU A 44 -16.87 -3.37 6.85
CA LEU A 44 -17.89 -2.47 6.32
C LEU A 44 -17.99 -1.19 7.17
N ASP A 45 -18.17 -0.06 6.52
CA ASP A 45 -18.49 1.21 7.17
C ASP A 45 -20.02 1.42 7.34
N MET A 46 -20.42 2.58 7.85
CA MET A 46 -21.83 2.93 8.06
C MET A 46 -22.63 3.03 6.76
N ASN A 47 -21.95 3.18 5.61
CA ASN A 47 -22.57 3.25 4.29
C ASN A 47 -22.65 1.86 3.63
N HIS A 48 -22.27 0.80 4.34
CA HIS A 48 -22.18 -0.56 3.82
C HIS A 48 -21.15 -0.75 2.72
N HIS A 49 -20.18 0.18 2.60
CA HIS A 49 -19.04 0.02 1.72
C HIS A 49 -17.87 -0.57 2.50
N ILE A 50 -16.96 -1.25 1.81
CA ILE A 50 -15.71 -1.66 2.44
C ILE A 50 -14.90 -0.41 2.78
N ASN A 51 -14.51 -0.29 4.06
CA ASN A 51 -13.77 0.86 4.55
C ASN A 51 -12.41 0.97 3.84
N ASN A 52 -12.02 2.19 3.45
CA ASN A 52 -10.72 2.46 2.82
C ASN A 52 -9.52 1.89 3.61
N VAL A 53 -9.62 1.84 4.94
CA VAL A 53 -8.59 1.26 5.82
C VAL A 53 -8.41 -0.24 5.58
N THR A 54 -9.46 -0.97 5.20
CA THR A 54 -9.42 -2.40 4.91
C THR A 54 -8.47 -2.69 3.75
N TYR A 55 -8.51 -1.88 2.68
CA TYR A 55 -7.59 -2.04 1.56
C TYR A 55 -6.13 -1.79 1.96
N ILE A 56 -5.87 -0.84 2.86
CA ILE A 56 -4.53 -0.63 3.43
C ILE A 56 -4.09 -1.85 4.21
N GLY A 57 -4.99 -2.45 4.98
CA GLY A 57 -4.77 -3.72 5.69
C GLY A 57 -4.36 -4.84 4.73
N TRP A 58 -5.14 -5.10 3.68
CA TRP A 58 -4.81 -6.13 2.67
C TRP A 58 -3.47 -5.92 1.96
N LEU A 59 -2.99 -4.67 1.95
CA LEU A 59 -1.75 -4.25 1.32
C LEU A 59 -0.55 -4.34 2.28
N LEU A 60 -0.74 -4.14 3.60
CA LEU A 60 0.33 -4.06 4.61
C LEU A 60 0.33 -5.19 5.67
N GLU A 61 -0.81 -5.78 5.98
CA GLU A 61 -1.02 -6.65 7.13
C GLU A 61 -2.03 -7.74 6.77
N ASN A 62 -1.55 -8.91 6.34
CA ASN A 62 -2.47 -10.02 6.07
C ASN A 62 -2.60 -10.95 7.28
N PHE A 63 -3.84 -11.06 7.76
CA PHE A 63 -4.34 -12.13 8.62
C PHE A 63 -5.01 -13.18 7.74
N SER A 64 -4.30 -14.23 7.35
CA SER A 64 -4.95 -15.44 6.85
C SER A 64 -5.03 -16.44 7.99
N ASN A 65 -6.25 -16.80 8.41
CA ASN A 65 -6.61 -18.01 9.15
C ASN A 65 -5.48 -18.65 9.98
N ASN A 66 -5.09 -17.99 11.09
CA ASN A 66 -4.12 -18.45 12.10
C ASN A 66 -2.63 -18.39 11.72
N HIS A 67 -2.26 -17.77 10.59
CA HIS A 67 -0.87 -17.44 10.29
C HIS A 67 -0.77 -15.98 9.83
N MET A 68 -0.31 -15.11 10.74
CA MET A 68 0.06 -13.74 10.40
C MET A 68 1.34 -13.78 9.56
N THR A 69 1.24 -13.45 8.27
CA THR A 69 2.40 -13.07 7.48
C THR A 69 2.32 -11.56 7.30
N LEU A 70 3.08 -10.81 8.08
CA LEU A 70 3.07 -9.35 7.97
C LEU A 70 3.85 -8.96 6.71
N PHE A 71 3.40 -7.94 5.98
CA PHE A 71 4.22 -7.35 4.92
C PHE A 71 5.60 -6.91 5.47
N SER A 72 5.69 -6.58 6.76
CA SER A 72 6.96 -6.33 7.43
C SER A 72 7.96 -7.50 7.33
N ASP A 73 7.49 -8.75 7.25
CA ASP A 73 8.33 -9.92 7.05
C ASP A 73 8.82 -10.00 5.60
N ILE A 74 7.99 -9.62 4.63
CA ILE A 74 8.38 -9.46 3.21
C ILE A 74 9.43 -8.36 3.07
N VAL A 75 9.22 -7.20 3.72
CA VAL A 75 10.20 -6.11 3.79
C VAL A 75 11.51 -6.58 4.43
N ARG A 76 11.42 -7.37 5.52
CA ARG A 76 12.59 -7.93 6.22
C ARG A 76 13.35 -8.93 5.35
N ALA A 77 12.63 -9.80 4.62
CA ALA A 77 13.22 -10.77 3.71
C ALA A 77 13.88 -10.10 2.50
N TYR A 78 13.29 -9.03 1.97
CA TYR A 78 13.84 -8.29 0.83
C TYR A 78 15.06 -7.46 1.21
N SER A 79 15.07 -6.89 2.42
CA SER A 79 16.19 -6.07 2.87
C SER A 79 17.31 -6.95 3.43
N ARG A 80 18.31 -7.24 2.58
CA ARG A 80 19.45 -8.14 2.86
C ARG A 80 20.20 -7.87 4.18
N ASP A 81 20.07 -6.67 4.76
CA ASP A 81 20.75 -6.26 6.01
C ASP A 81 19.82 -6.09 7.23
N CYS A 82 18.53 -6.43 7.12
CA CYS A 82 17.54 -6.12 8.16
C CYS A 82 17.32 -7.22 9.22
N ARG A 83 18.32 -8.08 9.51
CA ARG A 83 18.12 -9.15 10.51
C ARG A 83 17.80 -8.65 11.92
N HIS A 84 18.04 -7.36 12.22
CA HIS A 84 17.62 -6.72 13.48
C HIS A 84 17.18 -5.24 13.31
N ALA A 85 17.01 -4.77 12.07
CA ALA A 85 16.69 -3.37 11.83
C ALA A 85 15.17 -3.18 11.85
N GLN A 86 14.68 -2.34 12.77
CA GLN A 86 13.28 -1.93 12.76
C GLN A 86 13.02 -1.05 11.54
N THR A 87 12.03 -1.38 10.73
CA THR A 87 11.62 -0.56 9.58
C THR A 87 10.35 0.22 9.92
N SER A 88 10.14 1.36 9.24
CA SER A 88 8.88 2.11 9.31
C SER A 88 8.52 2.69 7.96
N ILE A 89 7.22 2.70 7.65
CA ILE A 89 6.67 3.42 6.51
C ILE A 89 6.94 4.91 6.69
N GLN A 90 7.52 5.53 5.67
CA GLN A 90 7.66 6.98 5.56
C GLN A 90 6.53 7.58 4.74
N VAL A 91 6.19 6.92 3.64
CA VAL A 91 5.21 7.41 2.67
C VAL A 91 4.40 6.23 2.17
N ILE A 92 3.09 6.43 2.07
CA ILE A 92 2.16 5.58 1.35
C ILE A 92 1.36 6.46 0.38
N THR A 93 1.24 6.03 -0.87
CA THR A 93 0.42 6.67 -1.90
C THR A 93 -0.49 5.61 -2.49
N LEU A 94 -1.79 5.87 -2.58
CA LEU A 94 -2.80 4.94 -3.04
C LEU A 94 -3.71 5.61 -4.06
N ASP A 95 -3.98 4.90 -5.15
CA ASP A 95 -4.91 5.28 -6.20
C ASP A 95 -6.06 4.27 -6.22
N TYR A 96 -7.26 4.71 -5.82
CA TYR A 96 -8.48 3.89 -5.82
C TYR A 96 -9.18 3.97 -7.18
N ARG A 97 -9.66 2.83 -7.68
CA ARG A 97 -10.35 2.73 -8.97
C ARG A 97 -11.76 2.20 -8.82
N LEU A 98 -11.92 1.09 -8.11
CA LEU A 98 -13.20 0.39 -7.93
C LEU A 98 -13.44 0.12 -6.45
N GLU A 99 -14.72 -0.06 -6.10
CA GLU A 99 -15.14 -0.45 -4.75
C GLU A 99 -15.41 -1.95 -4.70
N CYS A 100 -14.93 -2.58 -3.62
CA CYS A 100 -15.19 -3.98 -3.28
C CYS A 100 -16.51 -4.09 -2.49
N GLN A 101 -17.26 -5.15 -2.73
CA GLN A 101 -18.48 -5.53 -2.01
C GLN A 101 -18.18 -6.63 -0.97
N GLN A 102 -19.14 -6.90 -0.09
CA GLN A 102 -18.97 -7.86 1.02
C GLN A 102 -18.65 -9.30 0.59
N ASP A 103 -19.15 -9.73 -0.57
CA ASP A 103 -18.97 -11.11 -1.08
C ASP A 103 -17.83 -11.24 -2.10
N ASP A 104 -17.19 -10.13 -2.44
CA ASP A 104 -16.10 -10.12 -3.40
C ASP A 104 -14.83 -10.79 -2.84
N VAL A 105 -14.01 -11.25 -3.77
CA VAL A 105 -12.74 -11.90 -3.49
C VAL A 105 -11.62 -11.09 -4.11
N VAL A 106 -10.59 -10.81 -3.33
CA VAL A 106 -9.51 -9.88 -3.67
C VAL A 106 -8.17 -10.59 -3.66
N ASP A 107 -7.35 -10.33 -4.67
CA ASP A 107 -5.94 -10.69 -4.69
C ASP A 107 -5.08 -9.46 -4.38
N SER A 108 -4.06 -9.65 -3.55
CA SER A 108 -3.04 -8.66 -3.23
C SER A 108 -1.71 -9.07 -3.83
N LEU A 109 -1.11 -8.11 -4.52
CA LEU A 109 0.05 -8.26 -5.37
C LEU A 109 1.08 -7.21 -4.95
N THR A 110 2.34 -7.61 -4.77
CA THR A 110 3.42 -6.71 -4.36
C THR A 110 4.76 -7.05 -4.97
N THR A 111 5.42 -6.02 -5.50
CA THR A 111 6.79 -6.09 -6.00
C THR A 111 7.69 -5.00 -5.40
N SER A 112 8.99 -5.27 -5.34
CA SER A 112 9.97 -4.26 -4.97
C SER A 112 10.33 -3.42 -6.19
N LYS A 113 10.32 -2.10 -6.02
CA LYS A 113 10.68 -1.15 -7.08
C LYS A 113 12.19 -1.03 -7.29
N ASN A 114 13.02 -1.70 -6.48
CA ASN A 114 14.48 -1.62 -6.59
C ASN A 114 15.05 -2.16 -7.92
N GLY A 115 14.22 -2.67 -8.85
CA GLY A 115 14.57 -2.98 -10.23
C GLY A 115 14.19 -1.92 -11.28
N PHE A 116 13.36 -0.93 -10.94
CA PHE A 116 12.96 0.17 -11.84
C PHE A 116 13.71 1.44 -11.44
N ALA A 117 14.88 1.64 -12.07
CA ALA A 117 15.72 2.81 -11.89
C ALA A 117 14.89 4.09 -12.08
N THR A 118 14.62 4.81 -10.98
CA THR A 118 14.09 6.17 -11.04
C THR A 118 15.18 7.09 -10.53
N SER A 119 15.75 7.86 -11.46
CA SER A 119 16.71 8.91 -11.23
C SER A 119 16.20 9.89 -10.18
N GLY A 120 16.82 9.88 -9.02
CA GLY A 120 16.52 10.77 -7.91
C GLY A 120 17.06 10.17 -6.63
N THR A 121 18.20 10.69 -6.17
CA THR A 121 18.82 10.53 -4.83
C THR A 121 18.13 9.53 -3.89
N GLN A 122 18.14 8.25 -4.24
CA GLN A 122 17.72 7.20 -3.32
C GLN A 122 18.81 7.09 -2.27
N SER A 123 18.47 7.39 -1.02
CA SER A 123 19.36 7.03 0.08
C SER A 123 19.48 5.50 0.06
N HIS A 124 20.69 4.98 0.25
CA HIS A 124 21.01 3.55 0.19
C HIS A 124 20.23 2.69 1.23
N ASN A 125 19.39 3.33 2.07
CA ASN A 125 18.67 2.71 3.17
C ASN A 125 17.15 2.65 2.98
N ASP A 126 16.61 3.23 1.91
CA ASP A 126 15.17 3.24 1.69
C ASP A 126 14.74 2.09 0.77
N SER A 127 13.63 1.42 1.09
CA SER A 127 13.05 0.36 0.26
C SER A 127 11.69 0.81 -0.26
N GLN A 128 11.48 0.76 -1.58
CA GLN A 128 10.22 1.13 -2.20
C GLN A 128 9.51 -0.10 -2.76
N PHE A 129 8.20 -0.18 -2.53
CA PHE A 129 7.35 -1.24 -3.03
C PHE A 129 6.19 -0.67 -3.83
N LEU A 130 5.72 -1.47 -4.78
CA LEU A 130 4.57 -1.22 -5.62
C LEU A 130 3.56 -2.32 -5.34
N HIS A 131 2.31 -1.93 -5.19
CA HIS A 131 1.23 -2.79 -4.71
C HIS A 131 0.03 -2.68 -5.63
N LEU A 132 -0.70 -3.78 -5.77
CA LEU A 132 -1.91 -3.87 -6.55
C LEU A 132 -2.93 -4.72 -5.80
N LEU A 133 -4.16 -4.23 -5.67
CA LEU A 133 -5.31 -5.04 -5.32
C LEU A 133 -6.20 -5.20 -6.55
N ARG A 134 -6.60 -6.42 -6.84
CA ARG A 134 -7.49 -6.73 -7.96
C ARG A 134 -8.56 -7.73 -7.56
N PHE A 135 -9.69 -7.73 -8.25
CA PHE A 135 -10.67 -8.79 -8.08
C PHE A 135 -10.10 -10.14 -8.53
N PHE A 136 -10.40 -11.18 -7.76
CA PHE A 136 -10.06 -12.55 -8.11
C PHE A 136 -10.88 -12.99 -9.34
N GLY A 137 -10.21 -13.53 -10.35
CA GLY A 137 -10.85 -14.01 -11.58
C GLY A 137 -10.65 -13.07 -12.77
N ASP A 138 -11.41 -11.97 -12.83
CA ASP A 138 -11.35 -11.03 -13.97
C ASP A 138 -10.14 -10.07 -13.91
N GLY A 139 -9.48 -9.99 -12.76
CA GLY A 139 -8.26 -9.21 -12.56
C GLY A 139 -8.48 -7.70 -12.62
N GLN A 140 -9.73 -7.22 -12.54
CA GLN A 140 -10.01 -5.79 -12.54
C GLN A 140 -9.37 -5.10 -11.34
N GLU A 141 -8.66 -4.00 -11.60
CA GLU A 141 -7.94 -3.24 -10.59
C GLU A 141 -8.91 -2.55 -9.64
N ILE A 142 -8.75 -2.83 -8.34
CA ILE A 142 -9.50 -2.20 -7.26
C ILE A 142 -8.75 -0.95 -6.80
N ASN A 143 -7.48 -1.13 -6.45
CA ASN A 143 -6.57 -0.03 -6.18
C ASN A 143 -5.13 -0.45 -6.46
N HIS A 144 -4.24 0.52 -6.57
CA HIS A 144 -2.81 0.29 -6.61
C HIS A 144 -2.09 1.38 -5.82
N GLY A 145 -0.84 1.12 -5.46
CA GLY A 145 -0.17 1.95 -4.47
C GLY A 145 1.33 1.80 -4.44
N THR A 146 2.01 2.77 -3.82
CA THR A 146 3.44 2.63 -3.49
C THR A 146 3.66 2.88 -2.01
N THR A 147 4.64 2.16 -1.45
CA THR A 147 5.10 2.40 -0.08
C THR A 147 6.61 2.64 -0.08
N LEU A 148 7.06 3.60 0.73
CA LEU A 148 8.47 3.89 0.98
C LEU A 148 8.78 3.58 2.44
N TRP A 149 9.80 2.77 2.67
CA TRP A 149 10.19 2.30 4.00
C TRP A 149 11.58 2.80 4.35
N ARG A 150 11.74 3.30 5.57
CA ARG A 150 13.06 3.59 6.15
C ARG A 150 13.49 2.45 7.07
N LYS A 151 14.79 2.14 7.08
CA LYS A 151 15.42 1.48 8.22
C LYS A 151 15.60 2.48 9.36
N LYS A 152 15.09 2.17 10.55
CA LYS A 152 15.45 2.92 11.74
C LYS A 152 16.88 2.52 12.14
N PRO A 153 17.72 3.49 12.54
CA PRO A 153 19.01 3.16 13.13
C PRO A 153 18.78 2.33 14.40
N SER A 154 19.55 1.25 14.56
CA SER A 154 19.62 0.52 15.83
C SER A 154 20.14 1.47 16.91
N ARG A 155 19.41 1.57 18.03
CA ARG A 155 19.87 2.28 19.23
C ARG A 155 21.02 1.53 19.88
#